data_AF-A0A4R6P657-F1
#
_entry.id   AF-A0A4R6P657-F1
#
_cell.length_a   1.000
_cell.length_b   1.000
_cell.length_c   1.000
_cell.angle_alpha   90.00
_cell.angle_beta   90.00
_cell.angle_gamma   90.00
#
_symmetry.space_group_name_H-M   'P 1'
#
loop_
_entity.id
_entity.type
_entity.pdbx_description
1 polymer ?
#
loop_
_entity_poly.entity_id
_entity_poly.type
_entity_poly.pdbx_seq_one_letter_code
_entity_poly.pdbx_strand_id
1 'polypeptide(L)'
;MPRNDVLAVGLRNPSVAQIIRAKARWNVSATALANRLHALGLMTDWTYRAALVELSKRGFRSAEPGSALVHESSQVLGKVLAGLRGQGMMVRDIAKEFGLTPQGVTEYLFGLTMTQHEGNGSRTVADGLPRPRLTVV
;
A
#
# COMPACT_ATOMS: atom_id res chain seq x y z
N MET A 1 10.24 -14.46 3.21
CA MET A 1 10.24 -15.65 4.12
C MET A 1 11.32 -16.66 3.72
N PRO A 2 12.40 -16.79 4.53
CA PRO A 2 13.53 -17.69 4.25
C PRO A 2 13.12 -19.17 4.20
N ARG A 3 13.73 -19.96 3.30
CA ARG A 3 13.40 -21.38 3.13
C ARG A 3 13.55 -22.18 4.43
N ASN A 4 14.71 -22.07 5.08
CA ASN A 4 15.04 -22.87 6.26
C ASN A 4 14.10 -22.58 7.42
N ASP A 5 13.73 -21.31 7.63
CA ASP A 5 12.81 -20.92 8.69
C ASP A 5 11.38 -21.46 8.44
N VAL A 6 10.89 -21.39 7.20
CA VAL A 6 9.58 -21.98 6.84
C VAL A 6 9.56 -23.49 7.06
N LEU A 7 10.64 -24.19 6.69
CA LEU A 7 10.77 -25.63 6.91
C LEU A 7 10.82 -25.98 8.42
N ALA A 8 11.49 -25.15 9.22
CA ALA A 8 11.59 -25.35 10.67
C ALA A 8 10.23 -25.24 11.39
N VAL A 9 9.32 -24.39 10.90
CA VAL A 9 7.94 -24.31 11.45
C VAL A 9 7.12 -25.55 11.09
N GLY A 10 7.43 -26.24 10.00
CA GLY A 10 6.83 -27.54 9.68
C GLY A 10 5.34 -27.50 9.29
N LEU A 11 4.86 -26.40 8.68
CA LEU A 11 3.48 -26.25 8.22
C LEU A 11 3.18 -27.15 6.99
N ARG A 12 2.98 -28.45 7.22
CA ARG A 12 2.58 -29.42 6.18
C ARG A 12 1.05 -29.48 6.05
N ASN A 13 0.55 -29.28 4.83
CA ASN A 13 -0.87 -29.21 4.49
C ASN A 13 -1.71 -28.45 5.53
N PRO A 14 -1.33 -27.21 5.90
CA PRO A 14 -2.03 -26.47 6.93
C PRO A 14 -3.42 -26.07 6.47
N SER A 15 -4.34 -25.99 7.43
CA SER A 15 -5.64 -25.34 7.23
C SER A 15 -5.48 -23.84 7.00
N VAL A 16 -6.49 -23.22 6.38
CA VAL A 16 -6.52 -21.77 6.15
C VAL A 16 -6.38 -20.97 7.45
N ALA A 17 -6.98 -21.43 8.55
CA ALA A 17 -6.82 -20.80 9.85
C ALA A 17 -5.37 -20.83 10.36
N GLN A 18 -4.63 -21.92 10.11
CA GLN A 18 -3.21 -22.01 10.44
C GLN A 18 -2.37 -21.08 9.58
N ILE A 19 -2.67 -20.96 8.29
CA ILE A 19 -2.00 -20.00 7.38
C ILE A 19 -2.21 -18.56 7.88
N ILE A 20 -3.45 -18.18 8.20
CA ILE A 20 -3.79 -16.83 8.68
C ILE A 20 -3.05 -16.50 9.98
N ARG A 21 -2.93 -17.46 10.92
CA ARG A 21 -2.17 -17.24 12.16
C ARG A 21 -0.67 -17.16 11.92
N ALA A 22 -0.13 -18.05 11.09
CA ALA A 22 1.31 -18.17 10.88
C ALA A 22 1.92 -17.01 10.07
N LYS A 23 1.14 -16.33 9.22
CA LYS A 23 1.63 -15.22 8.38
C LYS A 23 2.31 -14.10 9.18
N ALA A 24 1.87 -13.89 10.43
CA ALA A 24 2.37 -12.85 11.32
C ALA A 24 3.87 -13.01 11.64
N ARG A 25 4.37 -14.25 11.71
CA ARG A 25 5.79 -14.54 11.98
C ARG A 25 6.73 -13.86 10.97
N TRP A 26 6.30 -13.78 9.71
CA TRP A 26 7.09 -13.21 8.63
C TRP A 26 6.59 -11.86 8.15
N ASN A 27 5.54 -11.32 8.79
CA ASN A 27 4.84 -10.12 8.37
C ASN A 27 4.50 -10.10 6.87
N VAL A 28 3.82 -11.17 6.40
CA VAL A 28 3.38 -11.31 4.99
C VAL A 28 1.87 -11.46 4.87
N SER A 29 1.36 -11.34 3.65
CA SER A 29 -0.03 -11.69 3.32
C SER A 29 -0.29 -13.20 3.51
N ALA A 30 -1.54 -13.55 3.81
CA ALA A 30 -1.93 -14.96 3.95
C ALA A 30 -1.74 -15.73 2.63
N THR A 31 -2.02 -15.05 1.51
CA THR A 31 -1.84 -15.58 0.17
C THR A 31 -0.36 -15.80 -0.18
N ALA A 32 0.54 -14.88 0.21
CA ALA A 32 1.98 -15.06 -0.01
C ALA A 32 2.53 -16.25 0.80
N LEU A 33 2.06 -16.45 2.03
CA LEU A 33 2.43 -17.64 2.80
C LEU A 33 1.94 -18.92 2.12
N ALA A 34 0.68 -18.97 1.65
CA ALA A 34 0.16 -20.13 0.93
C ALA A 34 0.98 -20.43 -0.34
N ASN A 35 1.31 -19.41 -1.14
CA ASN A 35 2.20 -19.54 -2.30
C ASN A 35 3.57 -20.11 -1.91
N ARG A 36 4.14 -19.64 -0.79
CA ARG A 36 5.44 -20.10 -0.34
C ARG A 36 5.42 -21.56 0.11
N LEU A 37 4.38 -21.98 0.81
CA LEU A 37 4.22 -23.37 1.25
C LEU A 37 4.07 -24.31 0.05
N HIS A 38 3.30 -23.91 -0.96
CA HIS A 38 3.18 -24.64 -2.23
C HIS A 38 4.52 -24.74 -2.97
N ALA A 39 5.24 -23.62 -3.13
CA ALA A 39 6.56 -23.59 -3.77
C ALA A 39 7.62 -24.44 -3.05
N LEU A 40 7.45 -24.71 -1.76
CA LEU A 40 8.34 -25.58 -0.97
C LEU A 40 7.85 -27.04 -0.88
N GLY A 41 6.76 -27.39 -1.56
CA GLY A 41 6.19 -28.74 -1.52
C GLY A 41 5.54 -29.10 -0.19
N LEU A 42 5.24 -28.11 0.65
CA LEU A 42 4.54 -28.31 1.93
C LEU A 42 3.01 -28.35 1.78
N MET A 43 2.51 -27.94 0.61
CA MET A 43 1.12 -28.07 0.19
C MET A 43 1.06 -28.74 -1.17
N THR A 44 0.10 -29.64 -1.36
CA THR A 44 -0.22 -30.18 -2.69
C THR A 44 -0.93 -29.13 -3.55
N ASP A 45 -0.88 -29.29 -4.87
CA ASP A 45 -1.59 -28.43 -5.83
C ASP A 45 -3.08 -28.27 -5.48
N TRP A 46 -3.73 -29.37 -5.10
CA TRP A 46 -5.14 -29.36 -4.72
C TRP A 46 -5.39 -28.57 -3.43
N THR A 47 -4.59 -28.82 -2.37
CA THR A 47 -4.74 -28.08 -1.10
C THR A 47 -4.46 -26.59 -1.26
N TYR A 48 -3.48 -26.23 -2.09
CA TYR A 48 -3.15 -24.85 -2.41
C TYR A 48 -4.31 -24.13 -3.09
N ARG A 49 -4.92 -24.72 -4.14
CA ARG A 49 -6.08 -24.13 -4.82
C ARG A 49 -7.27 -23.98 -3.89
N ALA A 50 -7.56 -25.01 -3.09
CA ALA A 50 -8.64 -24.96 -2.10
C ALA A 50 -8.40 -23.84 -1.05
N ALA A 51 -7.17 -23.70 -0.56
CA ALA A 51 -6.81 -22.65 0.38
C ALA A 51 -6.96 -21.25 -0.23
N LEU A 52 -6.58 -21.04 -1.49
CA LEU A 52 -6.76 -19.74 -2.17
C LEU A 52 -8.23 -19.37 -2.36
N VAL A 53 -9.08 -20.33 -2.75
CA VAL A 53 -10.53 -20.09 -2.87
C VAL A 53 -11.11 -19.66 -1.53
N GLU A 54 -10.77 -20.35 -0.46
CA GLU A 54 -11.27 -20.07 0.88
C GLU A 54 -10.73 -18.74 1.43
N LEU A 55 -9.44 -18.43 1.21
CA LEU A 55 -8.87 -17.13 1.53
C LEU A 55 -9.59 -16.00 0.77
N SER A 56 -9.88 -16.19 -0.51
CA SER A 56 -10.62 -15.22 -1.31
C SER A 56 -12.03 -14.99 -0.77
N LYS A 57 -12.76 -16.04 -0.39
CA LYS A 57 -14.09 -15.93 0.23
C LYS A 57 -14.06 -15.13 1.53
N ARG A 58 -12.97 -15.23 2.28
CA ARG A 58 -12.73 -14.48 3.53
C ARG A 58 -12.18 -13.07 3.31
N GLY A 59 -12.08 -12.60 2.07
CA GLY A 59 -11.64 -11.23 1.75
C GLY A 59 -10.13 -11.02 1.63
N PHE A 60 -9.32 -12.09 1.76
CA PHE A 60 -7.85 -12.02 1.70
C PHE A 60 -7.29 -11.75 0.29
N ARG A 61 -8.15 -11.61 -0.72
CA ARG A 61 -7.76 -11.26 -2.10
C ARG A 61 -7.56 -9.75 -2.27
N SER A 62 -8.43 -8.95 -1.64
CA SER A 62 -8.46 -7.49 -1.83
C SER A 62 -7.89 -6.74 -0.65
N ALA A 63 -7.91 -7.35 0.54
CA ALA A 63 -7.40 -6.77 1.77
C ALA A 63 -6.75 -7.87 2.62
N GLU A 64 -6.17 -7.49 3.75
CA GLU A 64 -5.70 -8.42 4.77
C GLU A 64 -6.47 -8.14 6.08
N PRO A 65 -7.69 -8.68 6.24
CA PRO A 65 -8.53 -8.41 7.41
C PRO A 65 -7.81 -8.73 8.73
N GLY A 66 -7.88 -7.82 9.69
CA GLY A 66 -7.24 -7.97 11.01
C GLY A 66 -5.71 -7.91 10.98
N SER A 67 -5.12 -7.46 9.88
CA SER A 67 -3.67 -7.34 9.71
C SER A 67 -3.19 -5.92 9.96
N ALA A 68 -2.07 -5.77 10.67
CA ALA A 68 -1.34 -4.51 10.79
C ALA A 68 -0.33 -4.28 9.64
N LEU A 69 -0.32 -5.15 8.62
CA LEU A 69 0.53 -4.97 7.45
C LEU A 69 0.17 -3.66 6.74
N VAL A 70 1.15 -2.78 6.63
CA VAL A 70 1.08 -1.57 5.80
C VAL A 70 1.51 -1.93 4.38
N HIS A 71 0.89 -1.32 3.38
CA HIS A 71 1.34 -1.44 2.00
C HIS A 71 2.79 -0.99 1.87
N GLU A 72 3.60 -1.75 1.14
CA GLU A 72 4.97 -1.34 0.84
C GLU A 72 4.96 -0.04 0.03
N SER A 73 5.75 0.95 0.45
CA SER A 73 5.88 2.24 -0.23
C SER A 73 7.31 2.46 -0.69
N SER A 74 7.47 3.07 -1.87
CA SER A 74 8.79 3.34 -2.45
C SER A 74 9.49 4.47 -1.71
N GLN A 75 10.52 4.11 -0.93
CA GLN A 75 11.39 5.10 -0.27
C GLN A 75 12.18 5.94 -1.29
N VAL A 76 12.52 5.36 -2.45
CA VAL A 76 13.27 6.06 -3.51
C VAL A 76 12.41 7.15 -4.12
N LEU A 77 11.15 6.86 -4.43
CA LEU A 77 10.24 7.83 -5.04
C LEU A 77 10.07 9.07 -4.17
N GLY A 78 9.84 8.88 -2.87
CA GLY A 78 9.73 9.99 -1.91
C GLY A 78 10.99 10.86 -1.86
N LYS A 79 12.18 10.24 -1.87
CA LYS A 79 13.47 10.94 -1.85
C LYS A 79 13.76 11.69 -3.14
N VAL A 80 13.52 11.08 -4.30
CA VAL A 80 13.72 11.71 -5.60
C VAL A 80 12.83 12.93 -5.73
N LEU A 81 11.53 12.81 -5.43
CA LEU A 81 10.60 13.93 -5.48
C LEU A 81 10.96 15.05 -4.49
N ALA A 82 11.46 14.69 -3.30
CA ALA A 82 11.97 15.68 -2.35
C ALA A 82 13.21 16.41 -2.88
N GLY A 83 14.13 15.70 -3.53
CA GLY A 83 15.32 16.26 -4.18
C GLY A 83 14.96 17.22 -5.32
N LEU A 84 14.04 16.83 -6.21
CA LEU A 84 13.56 17.68 -7.30
C LEU A 84 12.91 18.97 -6.79
N ARG A 85 12.11 18.89 -5.72
CA ARG A 85 11.56 20.08 -5.05
C ARG A 85 12.65 21.00 -4.49
N GLY A 86 13.72 20.43 -3.91
CA GLY A 86 14.87 21.20 -3.44
C GLY A 86 15.63 21.94 -4.56
N GLN A 87 15.53 21.44 -5.79
CA GLN A 87 16.07 22.09 -7.00
C GLN A 87 15.09 23.10 -7.63
N GLY A 88 13.94 23.35 -7.00
CA GLY A 88 12.92 24.27 -7.50
C GLY A 88 11.98 23.69 -8.55
N MET A 89 12.08 22.39 -8.87
CA MET A 89 11.12 21.76 -9.79
C MET A 89 9.78 21.54 -9.11
N MET A 90 8.72 22.03 -9.75
CA MET A 90 7.34 21.84 -9.34
C MET A 90 6.68 20.72 -10.14
N VAL A 91 5.50 20.27 -9.69
CA VAL A 91 4.71 19.23 -10.37
C VAL A 91 4.46 19.56 -11.84
N ARG A 92 4.28 20.84 -12.17
CA ARG A 92 4.13 21.32 -13.56
C ARG A 92 5.38 21.08 -14.43
N ASP A 93 6.58 21.22 -13.86
CA ASP A 93 7.83 21.08 -14.59
C ASP A 93 8.10 19.60 -14.87
N ILE A 94 7.82 18.77 -13.87
CA ILE A 94 7.80 17.30 -14.00
C ILE A 94 6.78 16.90 -15.07
N ALA A 95 5.54 17.38 -14.98
CA ALA A 95 4.50 17.06 -15.94
C ALA A 95 4.91 17.42 -17.38
N LYS A 96 5.50 18.61 -17.58
CA LYS A 96 6.01 19.05 -18.87
C LYS A 96 7.11 18.12 -19.42
N GLU A 97 8.07 17.73 -18.58
CA GLU A 97 9.18 16.86 -18.98
C GLU A 97 8.70 15.46 -19.37
N PHE A 98 7.69 14.93 -18.67
CA PHE A 98 7.11 13.61 -18.94
C PHE A 98 5.97 13.64 -19.98
N GLY A 99 5.61 14.80 -20.54
CA GLY A 99 4.49 14.93 -21.48
C GLY A 99 3.13 14.62 -20.86
N LEU A 100 2.97 14.82 -19.56
CA LEU A 100 1.76 14.56 -18.78
C LEU A 100 1.07 15.87 -18.39
N THR A 101 -0.19 15.77 -17.95
CA THR A 101 -0.86 16.88 -17.28
C THR A 101 -0.43 16.94 -15.81
N PRO A 102 -0.38 18.13 -15.18
CA PRO A 102 -0.08 18.24 -13.75
C PRO A 102 -1.03 17.43 -12.87
N GLN A 103 -2.30 17.35 -13.28
CA GLN A 103 -3.31 16.53 -12.62
C GLN A 103 -2.99 15.03 -12.74
N GLY A 104 -2.64 14.54 -13.93
CA GLY A 104 -2.26 13.15 -14.12
C GLY A 104 -1.04 12.74 -13.30
N VAL A 105 -0.02 13.61 -13.23
CA VAL A 105 1.13 13.38 -12.33
C VAL A 105 0.69 13.28 -10.87
N THR A 106 -0.21 14.15 -10.42
CA THR A 106 -0.72 14.13 -9.05
C THR A 106 -1.52 12.86 -8.76
N GLU A 107 -2.35 12.40 -9.70
CA GLU A 107 -3.12 11.16 -9.62
C GLU A 107 -2.19 9.94 -9.53
N TYR A 108 -1.14 9.86 -10.35
CA TYR A 108 -0.17 8.76 -10.30
C TYR A 108 0.66 8.74 -9.02
N LEU A 109 0.90 9.91 -8.42
CA LEU A 109 1.65 10.03 -7.18
C LEU A 109 0.76 9.89 -5.92
N PHE A 110 -0.56 9.86 -6.10
CA PHE A 110 -1.52 9.78 -5.01
C PHE A 110 -1.33 8.49 -4.20
N GLY A 111 -1.23 8.64 -2.88
CA GLY A 111 -0.98 7.51 -1.97
C GLY A 111 0.46 6.96 -1.95
N LEU A 112 1.34 7.43 -2.85
CA LEU A 112 2.75 7.02 -2.92
C LEU A 112 3.70 8.04 -2.27
N THR A 113 3.32 9.32 -2.23
CA THR A 113 4.06 10.42 -1.62
C THR A 113 3.09 11.48 -1.10
N MET A 114 3.51 12.32 -0.15
CA MET A 114 2.74 13.51 0.22
C MET A 114 2.68 14.48 -0.97
N THR A 115 1.54 14.52 -1.65
CA THR A 115 1.21 15.48 -2.69
C THR A 115 0.36 16.59 -2.09
N GLN A 116 0.75 17.85 -2.28
CA GLN A 116 -0.14 18.98 -2.01
C GLN A 116 -1.27 18.92 -3.03
N HIS A 117 -2.50 18.69 -2.56
CA HIS A 117 -3.69 18.78 -3.40
C HIS A 117 -4.24 20.20 -3.23
N GLU A 118 -4.48 20.91 -4.33
CA GLU A 118 -5.22 22.17 -4.27
C GLU A 118 -6.63 21.85 -3.79
N GLY A 119 -6.95 22.25 -2.57
CA GLY A 119 -8.31 22.16 -2.08
C GLY A 119 -9.21 23.00 -2.98
N ASN A 120 -10.36 22.44 -3.37
CA ASN A 120 -11.44 23.18 -4.05
C ASN A 120 -12.11 24.17 -3.07
N GLY A 121 -11.30 24.95 -2.37
CA GLY A 121 -11.74 26.13 -1.64
C GLY A 121 -12.03 27.17 -2.68
N SER A 122 -13.25 27.16 -3.20
CA SER A 122 -13.86 28.36 -3.77
C SER A 122 -13.60 29.46 -2.75
N ARG A 123 -12.64 30.33 -3.04
CA ARG A 123 -12.45 31.56 -2.28
C ARG A 123 -13.71 32.33 -2.57
N THR A 124 -14.74 32.15 -1.75
CA THR A 124 -15.87 33.06 -1.72
C THR A 124 -15.24 34.38 -1.32
N VAL A 125 -14.94 35.20 -2.32
CA VAL A 125 -14.58 36.59 -2.13
C VAL A 125 -15.88 37.22 -1.66
N ALA A 126 -16.17 37.07 -0.37
CA ALA A 126 -17.23 37.81 0.27
C ALA A 126 -16.72 39.24 0.33
N ASP A 127 -16.92 39.97 -0.76
CA ASP A 127 -16.80 41.42 -0.78
C ASP A 127 -17.68 41.96 0.36
N GLY A 128 -17.02 42.53 1.38
CA GLY A 128 -17.67 43.40 2.36
C GLY A 128 -17.93 42.88 3.77
N LEU A 129 -17.56 41.64 4.15
CA LEU A 129 -17.76 41.19 5.54
C LEU A 129 -16.43 41.17 6.34
N PRO A 130 -16.38 41.81 7.54
CA PRO A 130 -15.15 41.88 8.34
C PRO A 130 -14.70 40.48 8.77
N ARG A 131 -13.42 40.19 8.57
CA ARG A 131 -12.80 38.88 8.86
C ARG A 131 -12.98 38.52 10.35
N PRO A 132 -13.52 37.34 10.68
CA PRO A 132 -13.65 36.93 12.08
C PRO A 132 -12.27 36.74 12.72
N ARG A 133 -12.05 37.36 13.87
CA ARG A 133 -10.83 37.22 14.68
C ARG A 133 -10.95 35.96 15.53
N LEU A 134 -10.31 34.87 15.09
CA LEU A 134 -10.10 33.69 15.92
C LEU A 134 -8.81 33.86 16.71
N THR A 135 -8.96 34.11 18.02
CA THR A 135 -7.86 33.98 18.99
C THR A 135 -7.92 32.57 19.54
N VAL A 136 -6.85 31.80 19.36
CA VAL A 136 -6.71 30.49 20.02
C VAL A 136 -6.30 30.75 21.46
N VAL A 137 -7.08 30.22 22.41
CA VAL A 137 -6.80 30.23 23.85
C VAL A 137 -5.86 29.09 24.21
#